data_AF-A0A419E825-F1
#
_entry.id   AF-A0A419E825-F1
#
_cell.length_a   1.000
_cell.length_b   1.000
_cell.length_c   1.000
_cell.angle_alpha   90.00
_cell.angle_beta   90.00
_cell.angle_gamma   90.00
#
_symmetry.space_group_name_H-M   'P 1'
#
loop_
_entity.id
_entity.type
_entity.pdbx_description
1 polymer ?
#
loop_
_entity_poly.entity_id
_entity_poly.type
_entity_poly.pdbx_seq_one_letter_code
_entity_poly.pdbx_strand_id
1 'polypeptide(L)'
;MVPKIQSSRADRRQYHCAYCYYAYSHDIYSVNPLMKKLLTVASGLLLLTLLFLWWWNARAPKPIELIPTLTGQPEYCLTCHADVPEISPSHPTETFGCVSCHGGERLALDADLAHSTMRGGANPSDLSVVEASCGGSNCHSGSEADDRHHIQRVITSIQSTYAGAISNIRFTFGAQTDLSAHFGIHAVTDEQTQTGFTSLAKFDLFNESNPNIQKFGENCLTCHINATPREGDAYARQTGCSACHSVGNHTYTTAIPYTQCNACHNRGNYDLRTMTFTERTDQPTSRLADYYQPIAQFTQCEYTLDCIDCHTRSEVMGDGDIHANQKDIQYVQCKTCHGTLTELPLTKTLTDPNDIAFTLAFLNPIIDLKLGDTILITEKGEPLWNIRLLPDGTYEMIGKATRQYFTFRPVMGTACEQNPAEQESRYCHECHAVEH
;
A
#
# COMPACT_ATOMS: atom_id res chain seq x y z
N MET A 1 -8.81 -72.86 10.52
CA MET A 1 -9.18 -74.29 10.71
C MET A 1 -9.22 -74.95 9.35
N VAL A 2 -8.29 -75.88 9.13
CA VAL A 2 -8.26 -76.79 7.98
C VAL A 2 -9.21 -77.96 8.27
N PRO A 3 -9.97 -78.42 7.28
CA PRO A 3 -10.14 -79.87 7.11
C PRO A 3 -9.93 -80.25 5.64
N LYS A 4 -8.85 -80.98 5.31
CA LYS A 4 -8.70 -82.45 5.34
C LYS A 4 -9.75 -83.21 4.54
N ILE A 5 -9.22 -83.78 3.46
CA ILE A 5 -9.73 -84.76 2.52
C ILE A 5 -10.27 -86.01 3.22
N GLN A 6 -11.36 -86.58 2.71
CA GLN A 6 -11.64 -88.01 2.80
C GLN A 6 -12.16 -88.57 1.48
N SER A 7 -11.48 -89.63 1.04
CA SER A 7 -11.75 -90.46 -0.12
C SER A 7 -12.98 -91.34 0.06
N SER A 8 -13.72 -91.60 -1.01
CA SER A 8 -14.53 -92.82 -1.12
C SER A 8 -14.50 -93.38 -2.55
N ARG A 9 -14.58 -94.71 -2.60
CA ARG A 9 -14.40 -95.64 -3.72
C ARG A 9 -15.60 -95.66 -4.69
N ALA A 10 -15.36 -96.41 -5.78
CA ALA A 10 -16.29 -97.00 -6.75
C ALA A 10 -16.40 -96.16 -8.05
N ASP A 11 -16.38 -96.72 -9.25
CA ASP A 11 -16.63 -98.09 -9.67
C ASP A 11 -15.96 -98.35 -11.03
N ARG A 12 -15.62 -99.62 -11.28
CA ARG A 12 -15.08 -100.10 -12.56
C ARG A 12 -16.18 -100.14 -13.60
N ARG A 13 -15.99 -99.48 -14.75
CA ARG A 13 -16.49 -100.02 -16.04
C ARG A 13 -15.46 -99.82 -17.14
N GLN A 14 -14.90 -100.94 -17.57
CA GLN A 14 -14.19 -101.11 -18.82
C GLN A 14 -15.19 -100.95 -19.98
N TYR A 15 -14.88 -100.05 -20.90
CA TYR A 15 -15.23 -100.23 -22.31
C TYR A 15 -13.97 -99.94 -23.12
N HIS A 16 -13.48 -101.00 -23.78
CA HIS A 16 -12.46 -100.93 -24.81
C HIS A 16 -13.01 -100.14 -26.01
N CYS A 17 -12.25 -99.17 -26.52
CA CYS A 17 -12.18 -98.94 -27.96
C CYS A 17 -10.91 -98.18 -28.37
N ALA A 18 -10.09 -98.87 -29.17
CA ALA A 18 -9.22 -98.41 -30.25
C ALA A 18 -8.29 -97.18 -30.05
N TYR A 19 -6.99 -97.49 -29.96
CA TYR A 19 -5.89 -96.90 -30.72
C TYR A 19 -6.21 -95.67 -31.60
N CYS A 20 -5.56 -94.54 -31.29
CA CYS A 20 -4.87 -93.74 -32.29
C CYS A 20 -3.82 -92.84 -31.62
N TYR A 21 -2.59 -92.98 -32.11
CA TYR A 21 -1.42 -92.15 -31.86
C TYR A 21 -1.74 -90.66 -32.00
N TYR A 22 -1.28 -89.82 -31.07
CA TYR A 22 -0.60 -88.56 -31.40
C TYR A 22 0.27 -88.12 -30.21
N ALA A 23 1.57 -88.13 -30.42
CA ALA A 23 2.55 -87.52 -29.54
C ALA A 23 2.35 -86.00 -29.57
N TYR A 24 2.00 -85.41 -28.43
CA TYR A 24 2.13 -83.97 -28.22
C TYR A 24 3.41 -83.73 -27.42
N SER A 25 4.38 -83.16 -28.13
CA SER A 25 5.67 -82.73 -27.62
C SER A 25 5.51 -81.78 -26.44
N HIS A 26 6.30 -82.03 -25.40
CA HIS A 26 6.67 -81.03 -24.41
C HIS A 26 7.49 -79.93 -25.08
N ASP A 27 6.83 -78.85 -25.51
CA ASP A 27 7.52 -77.57 -25.74
C ASP A 27 7.15 -76.58 -24.63
N ILE A 28 8.11 -76.51 -23.71
CA ILE A 28 8.21 -75.60 -22.59
C ILE A 28 8.20 -74.16 -23.12
N TYR A 29 7.14 -73.40 -22.83
CA TYR A 29 7.05 -71.94 -22.80
C TYR A 29 8.10 -71.16 -23.63
N SER A 30 8.12 -71.33 -24.95
CA SER A 30 8.79 -70.39 -25.85
C SER A 30 7.93 -69.13 -25.96
N VAL A 31 8.10 -68.19 -25.03
CA VAL A 31 7.52 -66.84 -25.11
C VAL A 31 7.86 -66.27 -26.49
N ASN A 32 6.84 -65.99 -27.30
CA ASN A 32 6.96 -65.49 -28.67
C ASN A 32 8.01 -64.34 -28.72
N PRO A 33 9.01 -64.38 -29.62
CA PRO A 33 10.04 -63.34 -29.71
C PRO A 33 9.46 -61.94 -29.92
N LEU A 34 8.28 -61.82 -30.53
CA LEU A 34 7.53 -60.57 -30.64
C LEU A 34 7.01 -60.10 -29.26
N MET A 35 6.51 -61.03 -28.44
CA MET A 35 6.04 -60.76 -27.09
C MET A 35 7.19 -60.37 -26.15
N LYS A 36 8.36 -61.02 -26.28
CA LYS A 36 9.59 -60.60 -25.56
C LYS A 36 10.02 -59.18 -25.94
N LYS A 37 10.00 -58.82 -27.23
CA LYS A 37 10.31 -57.46 -27.71
C LYS A 37 9.33 -56.42 -27.18
N LEU A 38 8.03 -56.72 -27.21
CA LEU A 38 6.97 -55.84 -26.67
C LEU A 38 7.14 -55.63 -25.15
N LEU A 39 7.42 -56.71 -24.40
CA LEU A 39 7.69 -56.63 -22.96
C LEU A 39 8.94 -55.80 -22.65
N THR A 40 10.02 -55.93 -23.42
CA THR A 40 11.23 -55.11 -23.24
C THR A 40 10.98 -53.64 -23.56
N VAL A 41 10.21 -53.31 -24.60
CA VAL A 41 9.86 -51.91 -24.92
C VAL A 41 8.93 -51.32 -23.86
N ALA A 42 7.91 -52.06 -23.42
CA ALA A 42 7.00 -51.62 -22.37
C ALA A 42 7.73 -51.42 -21.02
N SER A 43 8.64 -52.33 -20.67
CA SER A 43 9.47 -52.20 -19.46
C SER A 43 10.43 -51.02 -19.55
N GLY A 44 11.02 -50.78 -20.74
CA GLY A 44 11.86 -49.61 -20.99
C GLY A 44 11.10 -48.29 -20.87
N LEU A 45 9.89 -48.22 -21.43
CA LEU A 45 9.01 -47.04 -21.28
C LEU A 45 8.60 -46.82 -19.83
N LEU A 46 8.26 -47.88 -19.08
CA LEU A 46 7.93 -47.78 -17.65
C LEU A 46 9.14 -47.29 -16.82
N LEU A 47 10.35 -47.78 -17.11
CA LEU A 47 11.56 -47.30 -16.45
C LEU A 47 11.83 -45.84 -16.77
N LEU A 48 11.65 -45.42 -18.02
CA LEU A 48 11.80 -44.02 -18.42
C LEU A 48 10.76 -43.12 -17.76
N THR A 49 9.51 -43.54 -17.63
CA THR A 49 8.49 -42.76 -16.93
C THR A 49 8.77 -42.69 -15.43
N LEU A 50 9.19 -43.78 -14.79
CA LEU A 50 9.58 -43.78 -13.38
C LEU A 50 10.81 -42.91 -13.12
N LEU A 51 11.83 -42.94 -14.00
CA LEU A 51 13.01 -42.08 -13.91
C LEU A 51 12.63 -40.61 -14.12
N PHE A 52 11.73 -40.32 -15.06
CA PHE A 52 11.22 -38.97 -15.29
C PHE A 52 10.45 -38.45 -14.07
N LEU A 53 9.53 -39.25 -13.50
CA LEU A 53 8.78 -38.89 -12.30
C LEU A 53 9.69 -38.72 -11.09
N TRP A 54 10.69 -39.58 -10.93
CA TRP A 54 11.70 -39.45 -9.87
C TRP A 54 12.53 -38.18 -10.03
N TRP A 55 13.01 -37.90 -11.25
CA TRP A 55 13.76 -36.68 -11.55
C TRP A 55 12.93 -35.42 -11.35
N TRP A 56 11.65 -35.45 -11.75
CA TRP A 56 10.70 -34.36 -11.53
C TRP A 56 10.46 -34.12 -10.03
N ASN A 57 10.16 -35.18 -9.28
CA ASN A 57 9.92 -35.10 -7.84
C ASN A 57 11.18 -34.70 -7.05
N ALA A 58 12.37 -35.14 -7.48
CA ALA A 58 13.63 -34.76 -6.87
C ALA A 58 13.98 -33.27 -7.05
N ARG A 59 13.34 -32.60 -8.01
CA ARG A 59 13.44 -31.15 -8.23
C ARG A 59 12.32 -30.34 -7.57
N ALA A 60 11.34 -31.00 -6.94
CA ALA A 60 10.32 -30.30 -6.20
C ALA A 60 10.96 -29.47 -5.07
N PRO A 61 10.56 -28.20 -4.90
CA PRO A 61 11.13 -27.36 -3.86
C PRO A 61 10.79 -27.95 -2.49
N LYS A 62 11.76 -27.92 -1.56
CA LYS A 62 11.53 -28.33 -0.18
C LYS A 62 10.81 -27.19 0.54
N PRO A 63 9.64 -27.43 1.16
CA PRO A 63 8.90 -26.38 1.84
C PRO A 63 9.76 -25.75 2.95
N ILE A 64 9.84 -24.42 2.94
CA ILE A 64 10.29 -23.61 4.05
C ILE A 64 9.04 -23.20 4.81
N GLU A 65 8.84 -23.79 5.99
CA GLU A 65 7.68 -23.52 6.83
C GLU A 65 7.86 -22.25 7.66
N LEU A 66 6.86 -21.37 7.57
CA LEU A 66 6.65 -20.24 8.46
C LEU A 66 5.32 -20.44 9.19
N ILE A 67 5.29 -20.30 10.51
CA ILE A 67 4.05 -20.32 11.31
C ILE A 67 3.91 -18.95 11.97
N PRO A 68 3.14 -18.02 11.39
CA PRO A 68 3.00 -16.69 11.96
C PRO A 68 2.28 -16.71 13.31
N THR A 69 2.75 -15.93 14.27
CA THR A 69 2.14 -15.93 15.61
C THR A 69 0.70 -15.40 15.63
N LEU A 70 0.34 -14.51 14.71
CA LEU A 70 -1.01 -13.95 14.63
C LEU A 70 -2.05 -14.97 14.16
N THR A 71 -1.68 -15.85 13.21
CA THR A 71 -2.61 -16.82 12.59
C THR A 71 -2.47 -18.23 13.15
N GLY A 72 -1.27 -18.62 13.59
CA GLY A 72 -0.94 -19.98 14.02
C GLY A 72 -1.05 -21.03 12.91
N GLN A 73 -1.05 -20.61 11.64
CA GLN A 73 -1.22 -21.48 10.48
C GLN A 73 0.07 -21.55 9.66
N PRO A 74 0.56 -22.75 9.28
CA PRO A 74 1.76 -22.86 8.45
C PRO A 74 1.55 -22.26 7.05
N GLU A 75 2.58 -21.60 6.55
CA GLU A 75 2.69 -21.00 5.22
C GLU A 75 4.03 -21.40 4.58
N TYR A 76 4.05 -21.60 3.26
CA TYR A 76 5.23 -22.02 2.49
C TYR A 76 5.72 -20.96 1.49
N CYS A 77 5.23 -19.72 1.57
CA CYS A 77 5.56 -18.64 0.63
C CYS A 77 7.08 -18.39 0.53
N LEU A 78 7.78 -18.45 1.67
CA LEU A 78 9.24 -18.27 1.74
C LEU A 78 10.04 -19.39 1.05
N THR A 79 9.39 -20.48 0.62
CA THR A 79 10.03 -21.52 -0.21
C THR A 79 10.53 -20.95 -1.54
N CYS A 80 9.74 -20.05 -2.15
CA CYS A 80 10.08 -19.40 -3.41
C CYS A 80 10.49 -17.93 -3.23
N HIS A 81 10.08 -17.30 -2.12
CA HIS A 81 10.31 -15.89 -1.81
C HIS A 81 11.29 -15.67 -0.64
N ALA A 82 12.35 -16.47 -0.57
CA ALA A 82 13.30 -16.47 0.56
C ALA A 82 14.04 -15.13 0.76
N ASP A 83 14.20 -14.35 -0.31
CA ASP A 83 14.97 -13.09 -0.29
C ASP A 83 14.10 -11.84 -0.11
N VAL A 84 12.80 -12.00 0.16
CA VAL A 84 11.90 -10.86 0.41
C VAL A 84 12.25 -10.23 1.76
N PRO A 85 12.61 -8.93 1.80
CA PRO A 85 12.93 -8.26 3.06
C PRO A 85 11.68 -8.14 3.94
N GLU A 86 11.90 -8.05 5.25
CA GLU A 86 10.82 -7.70 6.18
C GLU A 86 10.27 -6.32 5.86
N ILE A 87 8.94 -6.18 5.88
CA ILE A 87 8.27 -4.95 5.47
C ILE A 87 8.55 -3.79 6.44
N SER A 88 8.41 -3.98 7.74
CA SER A 88 8.85 -3.01 8.74
C SER A 88 8.87 -3.65 10.13
N PRO A 89 9.54 -3.01 11.12
CA PRO A 89 9.49 -3.47 12.51
C PRO A 89 8.06 -3.52 13.11
N SER A 90 7.11 -2.78 12.54
CA SER A 90 5.70 -2.81 12.95
C SER A 90 4.91 -3.98 12.34
N HIS A 91 5.49 -4.65 11.34
CA HIS A 91 4.87 -5.76 10.62
C HIS A 91 5.87 -6.91 10.41
N PRO A 92 6.43 -7.47 11.49
CA PRO A 92 7.43 -8.53 11.35
C PRO A 92 6.83 -9.78 10.72
N THR A 93 7.57 -10.39 9.80
CA THR A 93 7.09 -11.54 9.00
C THR A 93 6.74 -12.73 9.89
N GLU A 94 7.46 -12.93 10.99
CA GLU A 94 7.18 -13.97 11.99
C GLU A 94 5.85 -13.78 12.74
N THR A 95 5.32 -12.56 12.77
CA THR A 95 4.03 -12.29 13.41
C THR A 95 2.88 -12.40 12.42
N PHE A 96 3.01 -11.75 11.25
CA PHE A 96 1.90 -11.60 10.31
C PHE A 96 1.85 -12.66 9.22
N GLY A 97 2.99 -13.23 8.83
CA GLY A 97 3.09 -14.09 7.65
C GLY A 97 2.99 -13.31 6.34
N CYS A 98 2.87 -14.04 5.23
CA CYS A 98 2.68 -13.48 3.91
C CYS A 98 1.18 -13.44 3.56
N VAL A 99 0.45 -14.49 3.93
CA VAL A 99 -0.93 -14.73 3.49
C VAL A 99 -1.92 -13.76 4.13
N SER A 100 -1.67 -13.28 5.35
CA SER A 100 -2.54 -12.30 6.01
C SER A 100 -2.74 -11.04 5.16
N CYS A 101 -1.68 -10.58 4.49
CA CYS A 101 -1.72 -9.40 3.62
C CYS A 101 -2.01 -9.78 2.17
N HIS A 102 -1.25 -10.74 1.61
CA HIS A 102 -1.29 -11.04 0.19
C HIS A 102 -2.40 -12.02 -0.21
N GLY A 103 -2.99 -12.78 0.71
CA GLY A 103 -3.82 -13.93 0.38
C GLY A 103 -2.99 -15.09 -0.19
N GLY A 104 -3.60 -15.88 -1.08
CA GLY A 104 -2.95 -17.04 -1.70
C GLY A 104 -3.12 -18.35 -0.92
N GLU A 105 -2.79 -19.46 -1.58
CA GLU A 105 -2.89 -20.81 -1.02
C GLU A 105 -1.64 -21.18 -0.24
N ARG A 106 -1.68 -20.95 1.08
CA ARG A 106 -0.54 -21.00 2.00
C ARG A 106 0.36 -22.26 1.94
N LEU A 107 -0.18 -23.42 1.54
CA LEU A 107 0.57 -24.68 1.49
C LEU A 107 0.94 -25.13 0.06
N ALA A 108 0.56 -24.36 -0.96
CA ALA A 108 0.84 -24.70 -2.34
C ALA A 108 2.27 -24.31 -2.72
N LEU A 109 2.96 -25.19 -3.45
CA LEU A 109 4.29 -24.95 -4.02
C LEU A 109 4.27 -24.82 -5.54
N ASP A 110 3.12 -25.11 -6.16
CA ASP A 110 2.85 -24.76 -7.54
C ASP A 110 2.46 -23.28 -7.61
N ALA A 111 3.10 -22.51 -8.48
CA ALA A 111 2.97 -21.06 -8.51
C ALA A 111 1.55 -20.60 -8.85
N ASP A 112 0.88 -21.27 -9.79
CA ASP A 112 -0.48 -20.90 -10.19
C ASP A 112 -1.46 -21.16 -9.05
N LEU A 113 -1.33 -22.31 -8.37
CA LEU A 113 -2.17 -22.60 -7.21
C LEU A 113 -1.87 -21.66 -6.03
N ALA A 114 -0.60 -21.44 -5.70
CA ALA A 114 -0.17 -20.57 -4.61
C ALA A 114 -0.70 -19.14 -4.78
N HIS A 115 -0.73 -18.63 -6.01
CA HIS A 115 -1.18 -17.26 -6.30
C HIS A 115 -2.66 -17.14 -6.67
N SER A 116 -3.41 -18.25 -6.75
CA SER A 116 -4.79 -18.27 -7.27
C SER A 116 -5.78 -17.41 -6.48
N THR A 117 -5.50 -17.12 -5.21
CA THR A 117 -6.34 -16.33 -4.30
C THR A 117 -5.61 -15.10 -3.75
N MET A 118 -4.60 -14.58 -4.48
CA MET A 118 -3.88 -13.37 -4.09
C MET A 118 -4.75 -12.10 -4.22
N ARG A 119 -4.57 -11.18 -3.26
CA ARG A 119 -5.24 -9.89 -3.18
C ARG A 119 -4.35 -8.81 -3.80
N GLY A 120 -4.87 -8.05 -4.76
CA GLY A 120 -4.16 -6.92 -5.35
C GLY A 120 -2.90 -7.28 -6.14
N GLY A 121 -2.69 -8.57 -6.45
CA GLY A 121 -1.50 -9.06 -7.13
C GLY A 121 -0.22 -8.68 -6.35
N ALA A 122 0.67 -7.93 -6.99
CA ALA A 122 1.92 -7.49 -6.36
C ALA A 122 1.72 -6.42 -5.28
N ASN A 123 0.59 -5.69 -5.26
CA ASN A 123 0.32 -4.63 -4.29
C ASN A 123 -0.92 -4.97 -3.43
N PRO A 124 -0.76 -5.63 -2.27
CA PRO A 124 -1.88 -5.91 -1.38
C PRO A 124 -2.42 -4.63 -0.71
N SER A 125 -1.72 -3.51 -0.78
CA SER A 125 -2.15 -2.22 -0.21
C SER A 125 -2.93 -1.32 -1.17
N ASP A 126 -3.22 -1.81 -2.38
CA ASP A 126 -4.11 -1.14 -3.31
C ASP A 126 -5.51 -0.96 -2.66
N LEU A 127 -6.10 0.22 -2.82
CA LEU A 127 -7.33 0.57 -2.10
C LEU A 127 -8.53 -0.30 -2.51
N SER A 128 -8.48 -0.98 -3.66
CA SER A 128 -9.51 -1.94 -4.06
C SER A 128 -9.56 -3.21 -3.20
N VAL A 129 -8.47 -3.54 -2.50
CA VAL A 129 -8.36 -4.74 -1.66
C VAL A 129 -7.88 -4.45 -0.24
N VAL A 130 -7.56 -3.19 0.08
CA VAL A 130 -6.90 -2.78 1.33
C VAL A 130 -7.67 -3.18 2.59
N GLU A 131 -9.00 -3.21 2.56
CA GLU A 131 -9.81 -3.67 3.71
C GLU A 131 -9.52 -5.13 4.06
N ALA A 132 -9.35 -5.99 3.05
CA ALA A 132 -9.03 -7.40 3.26
C ALA A 132 -7.56 -7.64 3.60
N SER A 133 -6.66 -6.78 3.10
CA SER A 133 -5.19 -6.98 3.20
C SER A 133 -4.55 -6.26 4.38
N CYS A 134 -5.06 -5.09 4.73
CA CYS A 134 -4.53 -4.20 5.78
C CYS A 134 -5.58 -3.87 6.84
N GLY A 135 -6.86 -4.23 6.64
CA GLY A 135 -7.93 -4.04 7.60
C GLY A 135 -8.08 -5.22 8.57
N GLY A 136 -9.06 -5.09 9.47
CA GLY A 136 -9.36 -6.01 10.56
C GLY A 136 -9.01 -5.46 11.93
N SER A 137 -9.58 -6.08 12.97
CA SER A 137 -9.43 -5.66 14.38
C SER A 137 -7.98 -5.66 14.90
N ASN A 138 -7.10 -6.40 14.23
CA ASN A 138 -5.67 -6.47 14.57
C ASN A 138 -4.80 -5.56 13.69
N CYS A 139 -5.41 -4.80 12.78
CA CYS A 139 -4.72 -4.05 11.73
C CYS A 139 -5.28 -2.61 11.63
N HIS A 140 -5.39 -2.06 10.41
CA HIS A 140 -5.72 -0.66 10.13
C HIS A 140 -7.21 -0.40 9.84
N SER A 141 -8.15 -1.19 10.39
CA SER A 141 -9.59 -0.85 10.41
C SER A 141 -10.26 -1.11 11.77
N GLY A 142 -11.47 -0.56 11.99
CA GLY A 142 -12.27 -0.73 13.21
C GLY A 142 -12.34 0.47 14.18
N SER A 143 -13.23 0.32 15.17
CA SER A 143 -13.70 1.32 16.15
C SER A 143 -12.93 1.36 17.48
N GLU A 144 -11.89 0.54 17.66
CA GLU A 144 -11.22 0.43 18.96
C GLU A 144 -10.13 1.49 19.21
N ALA A 145 -9.81 2.33 18.22
CA ALA A 145 -9.14 3.63 18.41
C ALA A 145 -9.19 4.44 17.10
N ASP A 146 -9.68 5.68 17.10
CA ASP A 146 -9.71 6.58 15.93
C ASP A 146 -8.36 6.65 15.20
N ASP A 147 -7.26 6.51 15.96
CA ASP A 147 -5.91 6.55 15.44
C ASP A 147 -5.48 5.34 14.60
N ARG A 148 -6.25 4.24 14.59
CA ARG A 148 -5.95 3.04 13.79
C ARG A 148 -6.81 2.92 12.54
N HIS A 149 -7.84 3.73 12.40
CA HIS A 149 -8.80 3.66 11.29
C HIS A 149 -8.25 4.32 10.01
N HIS A 150 -7.05 3.92 9.58
CA HIS A 150 -6.36 4.54 8.45
C HIS A 150 -7.08 4.26 7.13
N ILE A 151 -7.72 3.10 6.97
CA ILE A 151 -8.37 2.75 5.71
C ILE A 151 -9.48 3.74 5.38
N GLN A 152 -10.44 3.95 6.29
CA GLN A 152 -11.53 4.91 6.06
C GLN A 152 -10.99 6.32 5.76
N ARG A 153 -10.02 6.79 6.55
CA ARG A 153 -9.40 8.09 6.37
C ARG A 153 -8.82 8.24 4.97
N VAL A 154 -8.04 7.26 4.52
CA VAL A 154 -7.38 7.29 3.22
C VAL A 154 -8.39 7.20 2.08
N ILE A 155 -9.38 6.32 2.16
CA ILE A 155 -10.34 6.13 1.05
C ILE A 155 -11.27 7.33 0.86
N THR A 156 -11.54 8.13 1.90
CA THR A 156 -12.33 9.38 1.82
C THR A 156 -11.48 10.62 1.57
N SER A 157 -10.16 10.54 1.74
CA SER A 157 -9.23 11.66 1.51
C SER A 157 -9.32 12.25 0.09
N ILE A 158 -8.95 13.53 -0.04
CA ILE A 158 -8.86 14.22 -1.33
C ILE A 158 -7.82 13.56 -2.25
N GLN A 159 -6.73 13.04 -1.68
CA GLN A 159 -5.69 12.31 -2.40
C GLN A 159 -6.25 11.04 -3.06
N SER A 160 -7.25 10.41 -2.46
CA SER A 160 -7.92 9.23 -3.02
C SER A 160 -9.05 9.59 -3.98
N THR A 161 -9.92 10.54 -3.59
CA THR A 161 -11.19 10.79 -4.29
C THR A 161 -11.09 11.78 -5.46
N TYR A 162 -10.18 12.76 -5.38
CA TYR A 162 -10.11 13.92 -6.28
C TYR A 162 -11.44 14.69 -6.44
N ALA A 163 -12.32 14.59 -5.44
CA ALA A 163 -13.71 15.04 -5.54
C ALA A 163 -13.83 16.53 -5.86
N GLY A 164 -13.01 17.36 -5.21
CA GLY A 164 -13.04 18.81 -5.39
C GLY A 164 -12.73 19.27 -6.82
N ALA A 165 -11.76 18.65 -7.50
CA ALA A 165 -11.43 19.01 -8.87
C ALA A 165 -12.54 18.58 -9.84
N ILE A 166 -13.10 17.38 -9.63
CA ILE A 166 -14.24 16.90 -10.41
C ILE A 166 -15.43 17.85 -10.26
N SER A 167 -15.78 18.22 -9.01
CA SER A 167 -16.86 19.17 -8.72
C SER A 167 -16.60 20.54 -9.33
N ASN A 168 -15.37 21.06 -9.22
CA ASN A 168 -15.01 22.36 -9.78
C ASN A 168 -15.21 22.39 -11.30
N ILE A 169 -14.69 21.40 -12.03
CA ILE A 169 -14.81 21.33 -13.49
C ILE A 169 -16.26 21.17 -13.93
N ARG A 170 -17.03 20.29 -13.27
CA ARG A 170 -18.46 20.10 -13.60
C ARG A 170 -19.26 21.37 -13.33
N PHE A 171 -18.99 22.08 -12.24
CA PHE A 171 -19.61 23.37 -11.93
C PHE A 171 -19.25 24.44 -12.96
N THR A 172 -17.96 24.61 -13.27
CA THR A 172 -17.47 25.62 -14.23
C THR A 172 -18.13 25.48 -15.61
N PHE A 173 -18.41 24.26 -16.05
CA PHE A 173 -19.04 23.99 -17.35
C PHE A 173 -20.54 23.70 -17.28
N GLY A 174 -21.18 23.96 -16.14
CA GLY A 174 -22.64 23.87 -15.97
C GLY A 174 -23.21 22.44 -15.97
N ALA A 175 -22.38 21.41 -15.81
CA ALA A 175 -22.83 20.02 -15.64
C ALA A 175 -23.30 19.72 -14.20
N GLN A 176 -23.01 20.62 -13.27
CA GLN A 176 -23.57 20.63 -11.92
C GLN A 176 -23.81 22.06 -11.44
N THR A 177 -24.71 22.23 -10.46
CA THR A 177 -25.22 23.55 -10.03
C THR A 177 -24.52 24.15 -8.81
N ASP A 178 -23.67 23.38 -8.11
CA ASP A 178 -22.94 23.81 -6.92
C ASP A 178 -21.49 23.28 -6.92
N LEU A 179 -20.72 23.56 -5.87
CA LEU A 179 -19.36 23.04 -5.68
C LEU A 179 -19.33 21.82 -4.72
N SER A 180 -20.48 21.23 -4.43
CA SER A 180 -20.59 20.09 -3.52
C SER A 180 -19.89 18.86 -4.12
N ALA A 181 -19.32 18.02 -3.25
CA ALA A 181 -18.66 16.78 -3.65
C ALA A 181 -19.72 15.70 -3.95
N HIS A 182 -20.09 15.55 -5.23
CA HIS A 182 -21.03 14.50 -5.67
C HIS A 182 -20.32 13.27 -6.24
N PHE A 183 -19.11 13.47 -6.78
CA PHE A 183 -18.37 12.45 -7.51
C PHE A 183 -16.92 12.36 -7.04
N GLY A 184 -16.36 11.16 -7.09
CA GLY A 184 -14.94 10.87 -6.93
C GLY A 184 -14.42 9.96 -8.04
N ILE A 185 -13.11 9.73 -8.10
CA ILE A 185 -12.49 8.75 -9.03
C ILE A 185 -13.02 7.33 -8.80
N HIS A 186 -13.40 7.03 -7.56
CA HIS A 186 -14.14 5.84 -7.14
C HIS A 186 -15.35 6.25 -6.30
N ALA A 187 -16.30 5.31 -6.16
CA ALA A 187 -17.39 5.47 -5.22
C ALA A 187 -16.88 5.18 -3.80
N VAL A 188 -17.35 5.97 -2.83
CA VAL A 188 -17.00 5.81 -1.42
C VAL A 188 -18.14 6.31 -0.55
N THR A 189 -18.28 5.73 0.63
CA THR A 189 -19.27 6.13 1.65
C THR A 189 -18.55 6.64 2.89
N ASP A 190 -19.14 7.64 3.52
CA ASP A 190 -18.75 8.21 4.79
C ASP A 190 -19.98 8.23 5.71
N GLU A 191 -20.17 7.15 6.47
CA GLU A 191 -21.36 6.94 7.29
C GLU A 191 -21.38 7.82 8.55
N GLN A 192 -20.22 8.32 8.98
CA GLN A 192 -20.05 9.09 10.21
C GLN A 192 -19.55 10.52 9.93
N THR A 193 -20.02 11.07 8.82
CA THR A 193 -19.53 12.34 8.29
C THR A 193 -19.74 13.53 9.24
N GLN A 194 -18.72 14.37 9.36
CA GLN A 194 -18.74 15.68 10.01
C GLN A 194 -18.87 16.84 8.99
N THR A 195 -18.64 16.57 7.71
CA THR A 195 -18.70 17.57 6.64
C THR A 195 -20.07 17.63 5.95
N GLY A 196 -20.91 16.62 6.17
CA GLY A 196 -22.24 16.48 5.56
C GLY A 196 -22.24 15.76 4.22
N PHE A 197 -21.07 15.35 3.71
CA PHE A 197 -20.95 14.53 2.50
C PHE A 197 -20.95 13.06 2.88
N THR A 198 -22.08 12.38 2.74
CA THR A 198 -22.21 10.97 3.15
C THR A 198 -21.66 9.96 2.15
N SER A 199 -21.46 10.36 0.88
CA SER A 199 -20.97 9.47 -0.16
C SER A 199 -20.58 10.21 -1.44
N LEU A 200 -19.69 9.62 -2.22
CA LEU A 200 -19.41 10.00 -3.60
C LEU A 200 -19.83 8.88 -4.56
N ALA A 201 -20.43 9.25 -5.69
CA ALA A 201 -20.55 8.35 -6.83
C ALA A 201 -19.23 8.30 -7.61
N LYS A 202 -18.98 7.20 -8.32
CA LYS A 202 -17.86 7.17 -9.28
C LYS A 202 -18.16 8.12 -10.43
N PHE A 203 -17.22 9.00 -10.74
CA PHE A 203 -17.29 9.87 -11.91
C PHE A 203 -17.22 9.03 -13.19
N ASP A 204 -18.21 9.19 -14.06
CA ASP A 204 -18.34 8.43 -15.30
C ASP A 204 -18.25 9.37 -16.51
N LEU A 205 -17.15 9.23 -17.25
CA LEU A 205 -16.85 10.03 -18.42
C LEU A 205 -17.88 9.86 -19.54
N PHE A 206 -18.50 8.69 -19.64
CA PHE A 206 -19.45 8.40 -20.71
C PHE A 206 -20.78 9.13 -20.54
N ASN A 207 -21.08 9.60 -19.32
CA ASN A 207 -22.29 10.37 -19.03
C ASN A 207 -22.09 11.89 -19.23
N GLU A 208 -20.87 12.34 -19.50
CA GLU A 208 -20.55 13.75 -19.69
C GLU A 208 -20.69 14.15 -21.16
N SER A 209 -21.39 15.26 -21.41
CA SER A 209 -21.65 15.76 -22.76
C SER A 209 -20.77 16.96 -23.13
N ASN A 210 -20.17 17.62 -22.15
CA ASN A 210 -19.31 18.78 -22.39
C ASN A 210 -17.89 18.31 -22.79
N PRO A 211 -17.37 18.74 -23.95
CA PRO A 211 -16.04 18.32 -24.42
C PRO A 211 -14.89 18.65 -23.46
N ASN A 212 -15.00 19.72 -22.67
CA ASN A 212 -13.95 20.09 -21.70
C ASN A 212 -13.97 19.16 -20.49
N ILE A 213 -15.16 18.72 -20.04
CA ILE A 213 -15.29 17.76 -18.95
C ILE A 213 -14.76 16.39 -19.40
N GLN A 214 -15.07 15.97 -20.63
CA GLN A 214 -14.54 14.73 -21.21
C GLN A 214 -13.01 14.76 -21.26
N LYS A 215 -12.40 15.83 -21.78
CA LYS A 215 -10.94 15.99 -21.81
C LYS A 215 -10.32 16.01 -20.41
N PHE A 216 -10.95 16.67 -19.44
CA PHE A 216 -10.51 16.62 -18.05
C PHE A 216 -10.47 15.17 -17.54
N GLY A 217 -11.52 14.41 -17.84
CA GLY A 217 -11.61 12.99 -17.52
C GLY A 217 -10.48 12.14 -18.11
N GLU A 218 -10.20 12.35 -19.39
CA GLU A 218 -9.16 11.63 -20.12
C GLU A 218 -7.75 11.96 -19.61
N ASN A 219 -7.50 13.23 -19.25
CA ASN A 219 -6.14 13.72 -19.01
C ASN A 219 -5.76 13.85 -17.52
N CYS A 220 -6.72 14.03 -16.61
CA CYS A 220 -6.43 14.47 -15.24
C CYS A 220 -6.66 13.39 -14.16
N LEU A 221 -7.28 12.26 -14.49
CA LEU A 221 -7.70 11.25 -13.50
C LEU A 221 -6.68 10.15 -13.21
N THR A 222 -5.39 10.37 -13.51
CA THR A 222 -4.33 9.33 -13.43
C THR A 222 -3.29 9.54 -12.33
N CYS A 223 -3.32 10.67 -11.63
CA CYS A 223 -2.29 11.02 -10.63
C CYS A 223 -2.62 10.61 -9.19
N HIS A 224 -3.90 10.47 -8.85
CA HIS A 224 -4.35 10.24 -7.47
C HIS A 224 -4.10 8.79 -7.02
N ILE A 225 -4.02 8.55 -5.70
CA ILE A 225 -3.47 7.30 -5.14
C ILE A 225 -4.32 6.06 -5.43
N ASN A 226 -5.59 6.25 -5.79
CA ASN A 226 -6.51 5.18 -6.24
C ASN A 226 -6.57 5.03 -7.76
N ALA A 227 -5.92 5.94 -8.51
CA ALA A 227 -5.93 5.91 -9.95
C ALA A 227 -4.79 5.04 -10.49
N THR A 228 -5.09 4.29 -11.55
CA THR A 228 -4.08 3.59 -12.34
C THR A 228 -3.07 4.61 -12.90
N PRO A 229 -1.77 4.43 -12.64
CA PRO A 229 -0.74 5.28 -13.23
C PRO A 229 -0.75 5.18 -14.76
N ARG A 230 -0.26 6.22 -15.43
CA ARG A 230 -0.01 6.18 -16.87
C ARG A 230 1.09 5.16 -17.18
N GLU A 231 1.09 4.63 -18.40
CA GLU A 231 2.16 3.75 -18.85
C GLU A 231 3.49 4.50 -19.02
N GLY A 232 4.59 3.83 -18.70
CA GLY A 232 5.95 4.33 -18.87
C GLY A 232 6.68 4.60 -17.56
N ASP A 233 8.00 4.43 -17.58
CA ASP A 233 8.87 4.49 -16.39
C ASP A 233 8.76 5.82 -15.63
N ALA A 234 8.48 6.93 -16.33
CA ALA A 234 8.33 8.27 -15.74
C ALA A 234 7.09 8.42 -14.85
N TYR A 235 6.12 7.50 -14.94
CA TYR A 235 4.91 7.48 -14.11
C TYR A 235 4.81 6.22 -13.26
N ALA A 236 5.84 5.36 -13.30
CA ALA A 236 5.89 4.15 -12.50
C ALA A 236 5.86 4.56 -11.01
N ARG A 237 4.74 4.27 -10.37
CA ARG A 237 4.50 4.51 -8.96
C ARG A 237 3.58 3.44 -8.41
N GLN A 238 3.61 3.28 -7.09
CA GLN A 238 2.65 2.45 -6.40
C GLN A 238 1.30 3.18 -6.21
N THR A 239 0.29 2.42 -5.81
CA THR A 239 -1.06 2.88 -5.45
C THR A 239 -1.36 2.58 -3.98
N GLY A 240 -2.40 3.21 -3.44
CA GLY A 240 -2.82 3.02 -2.04
C GLY A 240 -1.72 3.35 -1.03
N CYS A 241 -1.59 2.56 0.03
CA CYS A 241 -0.64 2.86 1.12
C CYS A 241 0.83 2.81 0.63
N SER A 242 1.14 1.86 -0.26
CA SER A 242 2.46 1.74 -0.88
C SER A 242 2.88 2.99 -1.67
N ALA A 243 1.93 3.81 -2.16
CA ALA A 243 2.24 5.04 -2.88
C ALA A 243 3.06 6.04 -2.06
N CYS A 244 2.98 5.97 -0.73
CA CYS A 244 3.77 6.79 0.18
C CYS A 244 4.75 5.97 1.00
N HIS A 245 4.32 4.83 1.55
CA HIS A 245 5.12 4.13 2.55
C HIS A 245 6.22 3.25 1.96
N SER A 246 6.12 2.83 0.70
CA SER A 246 7.12 1.93 0.10
C SER A 246 8.41 2.66 -0.26
N VAL A 247 9.54 2.11 0.17
CA VAL A 247 10.90 2.61 -0.14
C VAL A 247 11.79 1.55 -0.78
N GLY A 248 11.23 0.41 -1.16
CA GLY A 248 11.98 -0.72 -1.70
C GLY A 248 11.09 -1.88 -2.12
N ASN A 249 11.70 -3.03 -2.41
CA ASN A 249 11.02 -4.17 -3.04
C ASN A 249 10.03 -4.91 -2.10
N HIS A 250 10.00 -4.57 -0.81
CA HIS A 250 9.00 -5.00 0.18
C HIS A 250 9.34 -4.33 1.53
N THR A 251 9.47 -3.00 1.57
CA THR A 251 9.88 -2.27 2.79
C THR A 251 9.11 -0.97 2.94
N TYR A 252 8.50 -0.77 4.10
CA TYR A 252 7.72 0.41 4.46
C TYR A 252 8.44 1.28 5.47
N THR A 253 8.21 2.59 5.38
CA THR A 253 8.70 3.57 6.34
C THR A 253 7.65 4.63 6.65
N THR A 254 7.80 5.29 7.79
CA THR A 254 7.10 6.52 8.17
C THR A 254 7.97 7.77 7.96
N ALA A 255 9.27 7.58 7.66
CA ALA A 255 10.21 8.62 7.26
C ALA A 255 10.12 8.86 5.75
N ILE A 256 9.04 9.52 5.31
CA ILE A 256 8.72 9.75 3.89
C ILE A 256 9.49 10.97 3.35
N PRO A 257 10.44 10.80 2.42
CA PRO A 257 11.13 11.93 1.80
C PRO A 257 10.23 12.66 0.80
N TYR A 258 10.52 13.93 0.50
CA TYR A 258 9.75 14.71 -0.49
C TYR A 258 9.68 14.06 -1.87
N THR A 259 10.69 13.27 -2.26
CA THR A 259 10.73 12.58 -3.54
C THR A 259 9.54 11.64 -3.73
N GLN A 260 9.01 11.10 -2.63
CA GLN A 260 7.85 10.23 -2.69
C GLN A 260 6.56 11.02 -2.94
N CYS A 261 6.46 12.23 -2.40
CA CYS A 261 5.39 13.17 -2.73
C CYS A 261 5.52 13.65 -4.20
N ASN A 262 6.75 13.93 -4.62
CA ASN A 262 7.06 14.39 -5.97
C ASN A 262 6.97 13.30 -7.06
N ALA A 263 6.70 12.05 -6.69
CA ALA A 263 6.26 11.03 -7.65
C ALA A 263 4.95 11.44 -8.35
N CYS A 264 4.10 12.24 -7.68
CA CYS A 264 2.87 12.80 -8.23
C CYS A 264 2.87 14.33 -8.26
N HIS A 265 3.33 14.98 -7.17
CA HIS A 265 3.36 16.44 -7.06
C HIS A 265 4.55 17.04 -7.79
N ASN A 266 4.43 18.30 -8.20
CA ASN A 266 5.51 19.04 -8.88
C ASN A 266 6.04 18.34 -10.16
N ARG A 267 5.22 17.48 -10.78
CA ARG A 267 5.53 16.73 -12.02
C ARG A 267 5.24 17.53 -13.30
N GLY A 268 4.58 18.68 -13.19
CA GLY A 268 4.04 19.42 -14.33
C GLY A 268 2.96 20.41 -13.88
N ASN A 269 2.38 21.10 -14.86
CA ASN A 269 1.32 22.09 -14.67
C ASN A 269 0.07 21.70 -15.44
N TYR A 270 -1.09 21.98 -14.84
CA TYR A 270 -2.37 21.85 -15.53
C TYR A 270 -2.61 23.06 -16.44
N ASP A 271 -2.95 22.81 -17.70
CA ASP A 271 -3.51 23.81 -18.58
C ASP A 271 -5.03 23.66 -18.61
N LEU A 272 -5.71 24.50 -17.84
CA LEU A 272 -7.18 24.51 -17.74
C LEU A 272 -7.89 25.02 -19.01
N ARG A 273 -7.17 25.63 -19.97
CA ARG A 273 -7.77 26.04 -21.25
C ARG A 273 -7.90 24.87 -22.20
N THR A 274 -6.90 23.99 -22.22
CA THR A 274 -6.86 22.82 -23.09
C THR A 274 -7.29 21.54 -22.38
N MET A 275 -7.41 21.57 -21.05
CA MET A 275 -7.66 20.41 -20.16
C MET A 275 -6.57 19.35 -20.32
N THR A 276 -5.32 19.79 -20.26
CA THR A 276 -4.15 18.92 -20.39
C THR A 276 -3.19 19.09 -19.21
N PHE A 277 -2.31 18.12 -19.03
CA PHE A 277 -1.21 18.20 -18.08
C PHE A 277 0.10 18.37 -18.85
N THR A 278 0.74 19.53 -18.68
CA THR A 278 2.05 19.83 -19.28
C THR A 278 3.14 19.40 -18.31
N GLU A 279 3.88 18.37 -18.67
CA GLU A 279 4.91 17.81 -17.81
C GLU A 279 6.11 18.73 -17.65
N ARG A 280 6.77 18.60 -16.50
CA ARG A 280 8.06 19.23 -16.27
C ARG A 280 9.08 18.62 -17.23
N THR A 281 9.87 19.47 -17.89
CA THR A 281 10.90 19.06 -18.84
C THR A 281 12.31 19.36 -18.35
N ASP A 282 12.41 20.07 -17.23
CA ASP A 282 13.66 20.40 -16.58
C ASP A 282 14.31 19.17 -15.94
N GLN A 283 15.63 19.22 -15.80
CA GLN A 283 16.45 18.19 -15.16
C GLN A 283 17.10 18.83 -13.93
N PRO A 284 16.39 18.87 -12.79
CA PRO A 284 16.85 19.61 -11.63
C PRO A 284 18.14 18.99 -11.07
N THR A 285 19.13 19.83 -10.80
CA THR A 285 20.43 19.42 -10.25
C THR A 285 20.60 19.77 -8.77
N SER A 286 19.62 20.47 -8.19
CA SER A 286 19.58 20.85 -6.79
C SER A 286 18.25 20.46 -6.17
N ARG A 287 18.23 20.27 -4.85
CA ARG A 287 16.99 20.01 -4.11
C ARG A 287 15.94 21.08 -4.40
N LEU A 288 16.30 22.36 -4.34
CA LEU A 288 15.35 23.46 -4.58
C LEU A 288 14.66 23.34 -5.95
N ALA A 289 15.42 23.10 -7.02
CA ALA A 289 14.85 22.96 -8.37
C ALA A 289 14.04 21.66 -8.54
N ASP A 290 14.37 20.61 -7.79
CA ASP A 290 13.65 19.35 -7.83
C ASP A 290 12.36 19.38 -7.01
N TYR A 291 12.39 20.08 -5.88
CA TYR A 291 11.34 20.14 -4.87
C TYR A 291 10.10 20.83 -5.40
N TYR A 292 10.26 22.02 -5.97
CA TYR A 292 9.17 22.81 -6.55
C TYR A 292 9.47 23.25 -7.98
N GLN A 293 8.40 23.44 -8.75
CA GLN A 293 8.52 24.09 -10.05
C GLN A 293 8.80 25.60 -9.88
N PRO A 294 9.58 26.23 -10.79
CA PRO A 294 10.06 27.61 -10.67
C PRO A 294 8.99 28.67 -10.97
N ILE A 295 7.73 28.42 -10.61
CA ILE A 295 6.59 29.30 -10.89
C ILE A 295 5.95 29.88 -9.63
N ALA A 296 6.39 29.43 -8.44
CA ALA A 296 5.81 29.85 -7.18
C ALA A 296 6.89 30.44 -6.26
N GLN A 297 6.45 31.38 -5.42
CA GLN A 297 7.28 31.98 -4.38
C GLN A 297 7.23 31.07 -3.16
N PHE A 298 8.40 30.66 -2.69
CA PHE A 298 8.55 29.80 -1.52
C PHE A 298 9.56 30.40 -0.54
N THR A 299 9.46 29.96 0.71
CA THR A 299 10.38 30.26 1.79
C THR A 299 11.42 29.16 1.95
N GLN A 300 12.51 29.48 2.65
CA GLN A 300 13.59 28.50 2.86
C GLN A 300 13.13 27.21 3.56
N CYS A 301 12.23 27.30 4.53
CA CYS A 301 11.75 26.12 5.24
C CYS A 301 10.94 25.18 4.33
N GLU A 302 10.15 25.71 3.39
CA GLU A 302 9.27 24.90 2.52
C GLU A 302 10.02 23.90 1.64
N TYR A 303 11.25 24.22 1.21
CA TYR A 303 12.08 23.30 0.41
C TYR A 303 13.22 22.65 1.21
N THR A 304 13.56 23.16 2.39
CA THR A 304 14.60 22.54 3.25
C THR A 304 14.02 21.39 4.06
N LEU A 305 12.78 21.53 4.52
CA LEU A 305 12.01 20.47 5.17
C LEU A 305 11.48 19.47 4.12
N ASP A 306 11.04 18.30 4.57
CA ASP A 306 10.25 17.37 3.73
C ASP A 306 8.75 17.62 3.93
N CYS A 307 7.91 17.21 2.97
CA CYS A 307 6.47 17.53 3.00
C CYS A 307 5.79 17.08 4.29
N ILE A 308 6.17 15.92 4.84
CA ILE A 308 5.62 15.36 6.08
C ILE A 308 5.98 16.13 7.35
N ASP A 309 6.97 17.03 7.27
CA ASP A 309 7.32 17.90 8.39
C ASP A 309 6.22 18.93 8.67
N CYS A 310 5.55 19.41 7.61
CA CYS A 310 4.42 20.33 7.69
C CYS A 310 3.07 19.59 7.57
N HIS A 311 2.92 18.72 6.57
CA HIS A 311 1.67 18.01 6.34
C HIS A 311 1.52 16.81 7.28
N THR A 312 0.53 16.89 8.15
CA THR A 312 0.32 15.89 9.20
C THR A 312 -0.31 14.61 8.68
N ARG A 313 -0.42 13.59 9.52
CA ARG A 313 -1.09 12.34 9.11
C ARG A 313 -2.56 12.61 8.72
N SER A 314 -3.24 13.55 9.39
CA SER A 314 -4.65 13.84 9.11
C SER A 314 -4.85 14.75 7.91
N GLU A 315 -3.87 15.59 7.56
CA GLU A 315 -3.91 16.30 6.26
C GLU A 315 -3.62 15.37 5.07
N VAL A 316 -2.63 14.48 5.20
CA VAL A 316 -2.17 13.64 4.08
C VAL A 316 -3.05 12.40 3.89
N MET A 317 -3.37 11.71 4.98
CA MET A 317 -4.19 10.50 4.92
C MET A 317 -5.67 10.76 5.09
N GLY A 318 -6.09 12.03 5.28
CA GLY A 318 -7.47 12.39 5.60
C GLY A 318 -7.81 12.26 7.09
N ASP A 319 -8.94 12.86 7.48
CA ASP A 319 -9.50 12.83 8.83
C ASP A 319 -10.70 11.87 8.97
N GLY A 320 -11.06 11.16 7.89
CA GLY A 320 -12.19 10.22 7.87
C GLY A 320 -13.34 10.76 7.03
N ASP A 321 -13.38 12.07 6.83
CA ASP A 321 -14.47 12.76 6.17
C ASP A 321 -14.19 13.03 4.69
N ILE A 322 -15.25 13.07 3.88
CA ILE A 322 -15.15 13.55 2.50
C ILE A 322 -15.07 15.08 2.49
N HIS A 323 -14.12 15.63 1.73
CA HIS A 323 -13.94 17.07 1.56
C HIS A 323 -14.09 17.49 0.10
N ALA A 324 -14.79 18.60 -0.15
CA ALA A 324 -14.96 19.18 -1.47
C ALA A 324 -13.80 20.11 -1.88
N ASN A 325 -12.94 20.49 -0.95
CA ASN A 325 -11.83 21.41 -1.21
C ASN A 325 -10.62 21.07 -0.34
N GLN A 326 -9.42 21.21 -0.91
CA GLN A 326 -8.16 21.08 -0.16
C GLN A 326 -8.08 22.05 1.03
N LYS A 327 -8.64 23.25 0.89
CA LYS A 327 -8.64 24.26 1.96
C LYS A 327 -9.39 23.81 3.22
N ASP A 328 -10.32 22.86 3.11
CA ASP A 328 -11.11 22.40 4.25
C ASP A 328 -10.32 21.42 5.14
N ILE A 329 -9.31 20.76 4.56
CA ILE A 329 -8.46 19.78 5.25
C ILE A 329 -7.06 20.31 5.55
N GLN A 330 -6.60 21.40 4.92
CA GLN A 330 -5.31 22.03 5.18
C GLN A 330 -5.41 23.08 6.31
N TYR A 331 -4.76 22.83 7.44
CA TYR A 331 -4.76 23.70 8.63
C TYR A 331 -3.34 23.98 9.18
N VAL A 332 -2.30 23.29 8.73
CA VAL A 332 -0.93 23.68 9.06
C VAL A 332 -0.52 24.89 8.25
N GLN A 333 -0.11 25.94 8.95
CA GLN A 333 0.24 27.26 8.43
C GLN A 333 1.51 27.77 9.11
N CYS A 334 2.09 28.88 8.63
CA CYS A 334 3.24 29.51 9.29
C CYS A 334 2.94 29.80 10.78
N LYS A 335 1.71 30.24 11.09
CA LYS A 335 1.25 30.51 12.47
C LYS A 335 1.20 29.27 13.36
N THR A 336 1.10 28.07 12.79
CA THR A 336 1.11 26.82 13.56
C THR A 336 2.45 26.67 14.27
N CYS A 337 3.56 26.88 13.55
CA CYS A 337 4.90 26.80 14.12
C CYS A 337 5.34 28.10 14.79
N HIS A 338 5.09 29.26 14.19
CA HIS A 338 5.63 30.53 14.66
C HIS A 338 4.67 31.38 15.49
N GLY A 339 3.39 31.03 15.58
CA GLY A 339 2.37 31.85 16.23
C GLY A 339 2.09 33.11 15.42
N THR A 340 1.57 34.13 16.11
CA THR A 340 1.29 35.46 15.56
C THR A 340 2.04 36.52 16.35
N LEU A 341 1.85 37.80 16.03
CA LEU A 341 2.38 38.89 16.85
C LEU A 341 1.75 38.97 18.25
N THR A 342 0.56 38.39 18.43
CA THR A 342 -0.23 38.51 19.66
C THR A 342 -0.42 37.18 20.39
N GLU A 343 -0.12 36.06 19.73
CA GLU A 343 -0.34 34.71 20.28
C GLU A 343 0.86 33.80 20.00
N LEU A 344 1.28 33.03 21.00
CA LEU A 344 2.32 32.01 20.82
C LEU A 344 1.74 30.78 20.10
N PRO A 345 2.60 29.94 19.48
CA PRO A 345 2.20 28.64 18.97
C PRO A 345 1.47 27.80 20.03
N LEU A 346 0.50 26.99 19.59
CA LEU A 346 -0.17 26.06 20.48
C LEU A 346 0.79 24.94 20.89
N THR A 347 0.82 24.66 22.19
CA THR A 347 1.67 23.61 22.75
C THR A 347 0.89 22.75 23.73
N LYS A 348 1.38 21.52 23.93
CA LYS A 348 0.84 20.56 24.90
C LYS A 348 1.99 19.93 25.67
N THR A 349 1.88 19.90 27.00
CA THR A 349 2.76 19.10 27.84
C THR A 349 2.29 17.65 27.87
N LEU A 350 3.19 16.72 27.56
CA LEU A 350 2.92 15.29 27.54
C LEU A 350 2.80 14.77 28.98
N THR A 351 1.57 14.60 29.45
CA THR A 351 1.27 14.14 30.81
C THR A 351 0.62 12.76 30.84
N ASP A 352 0.01 12.33 29.72
CA ASP A 352 -0.55 10.99 29.55
C ASP A 352 0.49 10.08 28.88
N PRO A 353 0.92 8.97 29.51
CA PRO A 353 1.84 8.01 28.89
C PRO A 353 1.27 7.32 27.65
N ASN A 354 -0.03 7.37 27.42
CA ASN A 354 -0.69 6.80 26.24
C ASN A 354 -0.93 7.83 25.13
N ASP A 355 -0.38 9.03 25.24
CA ASP A 355 -0.50 10.05 24.19
C ASP A 355 0.07 9.52 22.86
N ILE A 356 -0.67 9.74 21.77
CA ILE A 356 -0.28 9.29 20.43
C ILE A 356 1.08 9.82 20.00
N ALA A 357 1.53 10.97 20.53
CA ALA A 357 2.87 11.50 20.28
C ALA A 357 3.98 10.48 20.61
N PHE A 358 3.83 9.70 21.69
CA PHE A 358 4.79 8.65 22.05
C PHE A 358 4.78 7.51 21.03
N THR A 359 3.59 7.12 20.54
CA THR A 359 3.47 6.12 19.48
C THR A 359 4.12 6.60 18.18
N LEU A 360 3.92 7.86 17.80
CA LEU A 360 4.52 8.45 16.60
C LEU A 360 6.04 8.53 16.70
N ALA A 361 6.57 8.94 17.85
CA ALA A 361 8.01 8.95 18.11
C ALA A 361 8.59 7.52 18.17
N PHE A 362 7.83 6.53 18.64
CA PHE A 362 8.25 5.13 18.57
C PHE A 362 8.32 4.62 17.12
N LEU A 363 7.31 4.93 16.30
CA LEU A 363 7.25 4.53 14.89
C LEU A 363 8.29 5.24 14.02
N ASN A 364 8.78 6.41 14.43
CA ASN A 364 9.87 7.12 13.79
C ASN A 364 10.81 7.74 14.84
N PRO A 365 11.82 6.99 15.34
CA PRO A 365 12.60 7.35 16.52
C PRO A 365 13.71 8.37 16.22
N ILE A 366 13.33 9.56 15.75
CA ILE A 366 14.23 10.70 15.55
C ILE A 366 14.38 11.56 16.80
N ILE A 367 13.42 11.46 17.72
CA ILE A 367 13.36 12.22 18.97
C ILE A 367 12.94 11.28 20.11
N ASP A 368 13.56 11.46 21.27
CA ASP A 368 13.24 10.70 22.48
C ASP A 368 12.33 11.54 23.38
N LEU A 369 11.01 11.41 23.19
CA LEU A 369 10.00 12.12 23.98
C LEU A 369 9.86 11.50 25.37
N LYS A 370 9.75 12.36 26.39
CA LYS A 370 9.49 11.97 27.78
C LYS A 370 8.22 12.60 28.32
N LEU A 371 7.66 11.98 29.36
CA LEU A 371 6.63 12.64 30.17
C LEU A 371 7.17 13.95 30.75
N GLY A 372 6.38 15.01 30.64
CA GLY A 372 6.77 16.37 30.99
C GLY A 372 7.34 17.19 29.84
N ASP A 373 7.71 16.57 28.71
CA ASP A 373 8.10 17.34 27.51
C ASP A 373 6.91 18.14 27.00
N THR A 374 7.17 19.36 26.51
CA THR A 374 6.17 20.20 25.89
C THR A 374 6.41 20.26 24.39
N ILE A 375 5.44 19.79 23.61
CA ILE A 375 5.52 19.71 22.15
C ILE A 375 4.55 20.69 21.50
N LEU A 376 4.80 21.01 20.24
CA LEU A 376 3.90 21.82 19.43
C LEU A 376 2.71 20.98 18.96
N ILE A 377 1.53 21.58 18.91
CA ILE A 377 0.30 20.95 18.41
C ILE A 377 -0.37 21.84 17.37
N THR A 378 -1.13 21.23 16.46
CA THR A 378 -1.94 21.98 15.49
C THR A 378 -3.19 22.57 16.16
N GLU A 379 -3.90 23.45 15.44
CA GLU A 379 -5.20 23.99 15.91
C GLU A 379 -6.29 22.91 16.05
N LYS A 380 -6.13 21.76 15.39
CA LYS A 380 -6.96 20.56 15.58
C LYS A 380 -6.48 19.65 16.73
N GLY A 381 -5.45 20.06 17.47
CA GLY A 381 -4.89 19.29 18.58
C GLY A 381 -3.97 18.14 18.17
N GLU A 382 -3.60 18.04 16.90
CA GLU A 382 -2.71 16.97 16.42
C GLU A 382 -1.26 17.25 16.83
N PRO A 383 -0.53 16.27 17.37
CA PRO A 383 0.84 16.48 17.83
C PRO A 383 1.82 16.61 16.66
N LEU A 384 2.54 17.72 16.63
CA LEU A 384 3.80 17.86 15.88
C LEU A 384 4.93 17.33 16.75
N TRP A 385 4.90 16.00 16.97
CA TRP A 385 5.73 15.24 17.93
C TRP A 385 7.24 15.41 17.73
N ASN A 386 7.67 15.84 16.55
CA ASN A 386 9.07 16.12 16.22
C ASN A 386 9.49 17.56 16.56
N ILE A 387 8.63 18.36 17.22
CA ILE A 387 8.87 19.75 17.59
C ILE A 387 8.65 19.93 19.09
N ARG A 388 9.70 20.33 19.81
CA ARG A 388 9.69 20.50 21.28
C ARG A 388 10.00 21.94 21.67
N LEU A 389 9.24 22.47 22.63
CA LEU A 389 9.50 23.76 23.27
C LEU A 389 10.66 23.63 24.25
N LEU A 390 11.64 24.51 24.13
CA LEU A 390 12.83 24.57 24.99
C LEU A 390 12.65 25.58 26.13
N PRO A 391 13.43 25.45 27.24
CA PRO A 391 13.32 26.33 28.40
C PRO A 391 13.57 27.82 28.13
N ASP A 392 14.28 28.15 27.06
CA ASP A 392 14.58 29.53 26.64
C ASP A 392 13.49 30.16 25.77
N GLY A 393 12.38 29.44 25.53
CA GLY A 393 11.27 29.87 24.69
C GLY A 393 11.48 29.67 23.19
N THR A 394 12.59 29.04 22.78
CA THR A 394 12.79 28.59 21.39
C THR A 394 12.20 27.21 21.18
N TYR A 395 12.04 26.81 19.92
CA TYR A 395 11.56 25.49 19.55
C TYR A 395 12.66 24.75 18.81
N GLU A 396 12.90 23.50 19.18
CA GLU A 396 13.67 22.58 18.37
C GLU A 396 12.74 21.76 17.47
N MET A 397 13.25 21.38 16.31
CA MET A 397 12.56 20.51 15.37
C MET A 397 13.56 19.54 14.74
N ILE A 398 13.16 18.28 14.62
CA ILE A 398 13.95 17.27 13.91
C ILE A 398 13.18 16.84 12.67
N GLY A 399 13.77 16.98 11.48
CA GLY A 399 13.15 16.57 10.22
C GLY A 399 12.80 15.09 10.22
N LYS A 400 11.56 14.74 9.89
CA LYS A 400 11.02 13.38 10.05
C LYS A 400 11.69 12.35 9.13
N ALA A 401 12.12 12.79 7.95
CA ALA A 401 12.86 11.94 7.01
C ALA A 401 14.35 12.28 6.95
N THR A 402 14.71 13.56 6.93
CA THR A 402 16.11 14.01 6.84
C THR A 402 16.90 13.84 8.15
N ARG A 403 16.23 13.77 9.30
CA ARG A 403 16.82 13.84 10.65
C ARG A 403 17.63 15.10 10.91
N GLN A 404 17.48 16.12 10.07
CA GLN A 404 18.16 17.38 10.26
C GLN A 404 17.59 18.10 11.48
N TYR A 405 18.49 18.66 12.30
CA TYR A 405 18.12 19.45 13.47
C TYR A 405 17.93 20.92 13.09
N PHE A 406 16.81 21.49 13.51
CA PHE A 406 16.44 22.88 13.31
C PHE A 406 16.06 23.53 14.63
N THR A 407 16.20 24.84 14.69
CA THR A 407 15.66 25.66 15.78
C THR A 407 14.94 26.87 15.21
N PHE A 408 13.83 27.27 15.82
CA PHE A 408 13.12 28.48 15.41
C PHE A 408 12.55 29.24 16.62
N ARG A 409 12.10 30.47 16.36
CA ARG A 409 11.50 31.38 17.33
C ARG A 409 10.06 31.72 16.92
N PRO A 410 9.19 32.04 17.88
CA PRO A 410 7.88 32.60 17.56
C PRO A 410 8.01 34.00 16.94
N VAL A 411 6.99 34.43 16.20
CA VAL A 411 6.88 35.79 15.63
C VAL A 411 6.68 36.83 16.73
N MET A 412 6.01 36.47 17.82
CA MET A 412 5.80 37.36 18.96
C MET A 412 7.12 37.96 19.47
N GLY A 413 7.18 39.28 19.56
CA GLY A 413 8.36 40.02 20.04
C GLY A 413 9.45 40.23 18.99
N THR A 414 9.22 39.84 17.73
CA THR A 414 10.07 40.19 16.59
C THR A 414 9.67 41.53 15.97
N ALA A 415 10.43 41.98 14.95
CA ALA A 415 10.11 43.18 14.17
C ALA A 415 9.12 42.92 13.01
N CYS A 416 8.44 41.76 12.99
CA CYS A 416 7.46 41.46 11.95
C CYS A 416 6.29 42.45 12.00
N GLU A 417 5.88 42.98 10.85
CA GLU A 417 4.77 43.93 10.72
C GLU A 417 3.48 43.27 10.17
N GLN A 418 3.37 41.94 10.27
CA GLN A 418 2.20 41.20 9.82
C GLN A 418 0.91 41.74 10.46
N ASN A 419 -0.16 41.90 9.68
CA ASN A 419 -1.48 42.15 10.25
C ASN A 419 -2.02 40.86 10.91
N PRO A 420 -2.22 40.81 12.25
CA PRO A 420 -2.67 39.60 12.93
C PRO A 420 -4.05 39.11 12.45
N ALA A 421 -4.89 40.00 11.91
CA ALA A 421 -6.22 39.66 11.43
C ALA A 421 -6.23 38.96 10.06
N GLU A 422 -5.14 39.07 9.29
CA GLU A 422 -5.08 38.54 7.91
C GLU A 422 -4.32 37.21 7.84
N GLN A 423 -3.22 37.07 8.61
CA GLN A 423 -2.38 35.86 8.64
C GLN A 423 -1.92 35.35 7.26
N GLU A 424 -1.78 36.23 6.29
CA GLU A 424 -1.39 35.86 4.92
C GLU A 424 0.10 35.53 4.81
N SER A 425 0.43 34.53 3.98
CA SER A 425 1.81 34.09 3.75
C SER A 425 2.71 35.19 3.16
N ARG A 426 2.13 36.15 2.41
CA ARG A 426 2.90 37.26 1.82
C ARG A 426 3.71 38.04 2.86
N TYR A 427 3.20 38.20 4.08
CA TYR A 427 3.91 38.89 5.16
C TYR A 427 5.18 38.16 5.58
N CYS A 428 5.13 36.83 5.60
CA CYS A 428 6.30 35.99 5.88
C CYS A 428 7.29 36.04 4.70
N HIS A 429 6.77 36.05 3.47
CA HIS A 429 7.60 36.06 2.25
C HIS A 429 8.46 37.32 2.12
N GLU A 430 8.03 38.48 2.64
CA GLU A 430 8.83 39.72 2.65
C GLU A 430 10.22 39.52 3.28
N CYS A 431 10.36 38.62 4.25
CA CYS A 431 11.62 38.36 4.96
C CYS A 431 12.18 36.94 4.75
N HIS A 432 11.36 35.99 4.31
CA HIS A 432 11.72 34.57 4.24
C HIS A 432 11.71 33.99 2.83
N ALA A 433 11.28 34.76 1.81
CA ALA A 433 11.30 34.27 0.44
C ALA A 433 12.72 33.95 -0.01
N VAL A 434 12.84 32.88 -0.79
CA VAL A 434 14.09 32.55 -1.47
C VAL A 434 14.30 33.57 -2.58
N GLU A 435 15.40 34.32 -2.53
CA GLU A 435 15.82 35.16 -3.65
C GLU A 435 16.31 34.23 -4.78
N HIS A 436 15.73 34.42 -5.98
CA HIS A 436 16.08 33.65 -7.18
C HIS A 436 17.27 34.25 -7.94
#